data_AF-A0A162GAW7-F1
#
_entry.id   AF-A0A162GAW7-F1
#
_cell.length_a   1.000
_cell.length_b   1.000
_cell.length_c   1.000
_cell.angle_alpha   90.00
_cell.angle_beta   90.00
_cell.angle_gamma   90.00
#
_symmetry.space_group_name_H-M   'P 1'
#
loop_
_entity.id
_entity.type
_entity.pdbx_description
1 polymer ?
#
loop_
_entity_poly.entity_id
_entity_poly.type
_entity_poly.pdbx_seq_one_letter_code
_entity_poly.pdbx_strand_id
1 'polypeptide(L)'
;MDIKKFVARRKALQISQIKLSAGICTQATLSKFERRGRVPSLAILEQLCARLGLTVDELNEDQASSVTQMRQELDHIERQLMMEDYQVVLQALNRIAVSEIAAVPLRMQYYYLSGLLKSLINGAVSDVCFDFDQILDDLDQTHETVFTPLAYVGLGVMYSRLSELAKAQFYFEKVHQAVKQALVNGDDQDYLRLLTMIFYTAEYEATREDFTTSNGLINDGVSLCSEQHVTYYLPRLKYLATANAIQQCQPDEQIQQLLSETVAFARINHNQVVEVKAAALQRRYLQARKHA
;
A
#
# COMPACT_ATOMS: atom_id res chain seq x y z
N MET A 1 1.48 -25.67 -0.77
CA MET A 1 1.25 -27.11 -0.66
C MET A 1 0.77 -27.50 0.73
N ASP A 2 -0.53 -27.69 0.87
CA ASP A 2 -1.21 -28.18 2.06
C ASP A 2 -1.06 -29.70 2.19
N ILE A 3 -0.06 -30.11 2.97
CA ILE A 3 0.19 -31.52 3.31
C ILE A 3 -0.92 -32.08 4.20
N LYS A 4 -1.62 -31.24 4.97
CA LYS A 4 -2.76 -31.68 5.79
C LYS A 4 -3.93 -32.07 4.89
N LYS A 5 -4.22 -31.31 3.83
CA LYS A 5 -5.22 -31.66 2.80
C LYS A 5 -4.89 -33.01 2.14
N PHE A 6 -3.63 -33.22 1.77
CA PHE A 6 -3.14 -34.51 1.25
C PHE A 6 -3.38 -35.67 2.24
N VAL A 7 -2.96 -35.50 3.50
CA VAL A 7 -3.11 -36.54 4.55
C VAL A 7 -4.58 -36.81 4.87
N ALA A 8 -5.41 -35.76 4.95
CA ALA A 8 -6.84 -35.87 5.19
C ALA A 8 -7.53 -36.66 4.08
N ARG A 9 -7.20 -36.36 2.81
CA ARG A 9 -7.73 -37.11 1.66
C ARG A 9 -7.36 -38.59 1.71
N ARG A 10 -6.09 -38.92 1.99
CA ARG A 10 -5.65 -40.32 2.13
C ARG A 10 -6.42 -41.04 3.23
N LYS A 11 -6.61 -40.40 4.38
CA LYS A 11 -7.35 -40.96 5.52
C LYS A 11 -8.84 -41.14 5.18
N ALA A 12 -9.46 -40.20 4.49
CA ALA A 12 -10.85 -40.29 4.04
C ALA A 12 -11.07 -41.47 3.08
N LEU A 13 -10.09 -41.76 2.21
CA LEU A 13 -10.09 -42.93 1.33
C LEU A 13 -9.66 -44.24 2.02
N GLN A 14 -9.30 -44.20 3.30
CA GLN A 14 -8.82 -45.34 4.10
C GLN A 14 -7.61 -46.08 3.47
N ILE A 15 -6.76 -45.37 2.74
CA ILE A 15 -5.56 -45.94 2.09
C ILE A 15 -4.38 -45.87 3.06
N SER A 16 -3.68 -47.00 3.29
CA SER A 16 -2.46 -47.02 4.10
C SER A 16 -1.28 -46.37 3.35
N GLN A 17 -0.29 -45.84 4.08
CA GLN A 17 0.91 -45.26 3.44
C GLN A 17 1.62 -46.28 2.53
N ILE A 18 1.71 -47.54 2.95
CA ILE A 18 2.32 -48.62 2.16
C ILE A 18 1.57 -48.79 0.83
N LYS A 19 0.23 -48.83 0.88
CA LYS A 19 -0.61 -48.99 -0.32
C LYS A 19 -0.53 -47.77 -1.23
N LEU A 20 -0.48 -46.57 -0.66
CA LEU A 20 -0.35 -45.33 -1.43
C LEU A 20 1.02 -45.24 -2.12
N SER A 21 2.10 -45.61 -1.45
CA SER A 21 3.46 -45.50 -1.98
C SER A 21 3.83 -46.61 -2.98
N ALA A 22 3.12 -47.74 -3.00
CA ALA A 22 3.46 -48.91 -3.81
C ALA A 22 3.65 -48.60 -5.31
N GLY A 23 4.81 -48.93 -5.87
CA GLY A 23 5.13 -48.67 -7.28
C GLY A 23 5.33 -47.19 -7.64
N ILE A 24 5.35 -46.29 -6.66
CA ILE A 24 5.64 -44.85 -6.84
C ILE A 24 6.91 -44.46 -6.08
N CYS A 25 6.96 -44.74 -4.78
CA CYS A 25 8.09 -44.42 -3.92
C CYS A 25 8.16 -45.36 -2.70
N THR A 26 9.15 -45.19 -1.84
CA THR A 26 9.20 -45.96 -0.57
C THR A 26 8.20 -45.39 0.43
N GLN A 27 7.66 -46.25 1.32
CA GLN A 27 6.79 -45.79 2.41
C GLN A 27 7.52 -44.78 3.32
N ALA A 28 8.84 -44.91 3.49
CA ALA A 28 9.65 -43.97 4.25
C ALA A 28 9.66 -42.56 3.60
N THR A 29 9.72 -42.48 2.27
CA THR A 29 9.62 -41.22 1.51
C THR A 29 8.27 -40.56 1.75
N LEU A 30 7.16 -41.31 1.62
CA LEU A 30 5.82 -40.81 1.88
C LEU A 30 5.65 -40.38 3.36
N SER A 31 6.20 -41.13 4.30
CA SER A 31 6.16 -40.78 5.73
C SER A 31 6.90 -39.48 6.04
N LYS A 32 8.07 -39.25 5.41
CA LYS A 32 8.83 -38.00 5.54
C LYS A 32 8.09 -36.82 4.94
N PHE A 33 7.39 -37.02 3.82
CA PHE A 33 6.51 -36.01 3.25
C PHE A 33 5.37 -35.67 4.21
N GLU A 34 4.58 -36.66 4.65
CA GLU A 34 3.40 -36.44 5.50
C GLU A 34 3.72 -35.88 6.90
N ARG A 35 4.88 -36.21 7.48
CA ARG A 35 5.23 -35.84 8.87
C ARG A 35 6.25 -34.72 8.99
N ARG A 36 7.18 -34.60 8.04
CA ARG A 36 8.33 -33.67 8.13
C ARG A 36 8.32 -32.63 7.02
N GLY A 37 7.30 -32.61 6.18
CA GLY A 37 7.19 -31.64 5.08
C GLY A 37 8.22 -31.82 3.97
N ARG A 38 8.95 -32.94 3.92
CA ARG A 38 9.96 -33.16 2.89
C ARG A 38 9.28 -33.50 1.57
N VAL A 39 9.17 -32.50 0.71
CA VAL A 39 8.55 -32.59 -0.61
C VAL A 39 9.35 -33.56 -1.49
N PRO A 40 8.74 -34.60 -2.06
CA PRO A 40 9.38 -35.46 -3.05
C PRO A 40 9.51 -34.74 -4.41
N SER A 41 10.08 -35.39 -5.42
CA SER A 41 10.07 -34.81 -6.77
C SER A 41 8.64 -34.61 -7.27
N LEU A 42 8.44 -33.62 -8.16
CA LEU A 42 7.13 -33.30 -8.72
C LEU A 42 6.47 -34.55 -9.35
N ALA A 43 7.22 -35.35 -10.10
CA ALA A 43 6.74 -36.59 -10.70
C ALA A 43 6.20 -37.61 -9.66
N ILE A 44 6.86 -37.74 -8.50
CA ILE A 44 6.37 -38.60 -7.41
C ILE A 44 5.12 -37.99 -6.79
N LEU A 45 5.10 -36.68 -6.56
CA LEU A 45 3.98 -35.98 -5.96
C LEU A 45 2.73 -36.07 -6.85
N GLU A 46 2.85 -35.85 -8.16
CA GLU A 46 1.76 -35.99 -9.13
C GLU A 46 1.16 -37.39 -9.13
N GLN A 47 2.01 -38.44 -9.13
CA GLN A 47 1.54 -39.83 -9.08
C GLN A 47 0.83 -40.15 -7.76
N LEU A 48 1.32 -39.62 -6.63
CA LEU A 48 0.67 -39.78 -5.33
C LEU A 48 -0.68 -39.05 -5.30
N CYS A 49 -0.75 -37.82 -5.83
CA CYS A 49 -2.00 -37.04 -5.91
C CYS A 49 -3.02 -37.73 -6.83
N ALA A 50 -2.61 -38.16 -8.02
CA ALA A 50 -3.46 -38.88 -8.97
C ALA A 50 -4.07 -40.13 -8.34
N ARG A 51 -3.31 -40.88 -7.53
CA ARG A 51 -3.81 -42.07 -6.82
C ARG A 51 -4.83 -41.74 -5.72
N LEU A 52 -4.81 -40.52 -5.19
CA LEU A 52 -5.82 -40.00 -4.25
C LEU A 52 -6.99 -39.30 -4.97
N GLY A 53 -6.97 -39.24 -6.30
CA GLY A 53 -7.90 -38.43 -7.08
C GLY A 53 -7.79 -36.95 -6.73
N LEU A 54 -6.56 -36.45 -6.58
CA LEU A 54 -6.22 -35.05 -6.40
C LEU A 54 -5.27 -34.58 -7.49
N THR A 55 -5.19 -33.28 -7.70
CA THR A 55 -4.10 -32.63 -8.45
C THR A 55 -3.09 -31.98 -7.50
N VAL A 56 -1.89 -31.67 -7.99
CA VAL A 56 -0.91 -30.89 -7.22
C VAL A 56 -1.43 -29.47 -7.00
N ASP A 57 -2.19 -28.93 -7.96
CA ASP A 57 -2.81 -27.60 -7.86
C ASP A 57 -3.84 -27.53 -6.74
N GLU A 58 -4.64 -28.58 -6.54
CA GLU A 58 -5.57 -28.66 -5.40
C GLU A 58 -4.85 -28.63 -4.06
N LEU A 59 -3.62 -29.16 -3.95
CA LEU A 59 -2.82 -29.01 -2.73
C LEU A 59 -2.27 -27.58 -2.56
N ASN A 60 -2.27 -26.77 -3.61
CA ASN A 60 -1.79 -25.40 -3.59
C ASN A 60 -2.93 -24.37 -3.55
N GLU A 61 -4.19 -24.77 -3.77
CA GLU A 61 -5.39 -23.91 -3.69
C GLU A 61 -5.47 -23.11 -2.39
N ASP A 62 -5.14 -23.71 -1.24
CA ASP A 62 -5.19 -23.01 0.06
C ASP A 62 -4.10 -21.93 0.18
N GLN A 63 -2.96 -22.11 -0.50
CA GLN A 63 -1.93 -21.07 -0.58
C GLN A 63 -2.27 -19.98 -1.61
N ALA A 64 -2.81 -20.35 -2.77
CA ALA A 64 -3.24 -19.39 -3.78
C ALA A 64 -4.39 -18.51 -3.26
N SER A 65 -5.34 -19.10 -2.54
CA SER A 65 -6.41 -18.37 -1.85
C SER A 65 -5.88 -17.50 -0.71
N SER A 66 -4.93 -17.98 0.10
CA SER A 66 -4.26 -17.18 1.14
C SER A 66 -3.52 -15.95 0.58
N VAL A 67 -2.77 -16.10 -0.51
CA VAL A 67 -2.09 -14.98 -1.18
C VAL A 67 -3.10 -13.97 -1.73
N THR A 68 -4.21 -14.45 -2.29
CA THR A 68 -5.28 -13.59 -2.83
C THR A 68 -5.99 -12.82 -1.71
N GLN A 69 -6.29 -13.49 -0.59
CA GLN A 69 -6.88 -12.86 0.60
C GLN A 69 -5.95 -11.81 1.20
N MET A 70 -4.65 -12.13 1.37
CA MET A 70 -3.66 -11.19 1.88
C MET A 70 -3.52 -9.96 0.97
N ARG A 71 -3.54 -10.15 -0.35
CA ARG A 71 -3.56 -9.04 -1.31
C ARG A 71 -4.78 -8.15 -1.14
N GLN A 72 -5.98 -8.75 -1.08
CA GLN A 72 -7.21 -7.99 -0.89
C GLN A 72 -7.23 -7.22 0.44
N GLU A 73 -6.68 -7.81 1.50
CA GLU A 73 -6.53 -7.17 2.80
C GLU A 73 -5.57 -5.98 2.73
N LEU A 74 -4.36 -6.15 2.17
CA LEU A 74 -3.39 -5.07 2.01
C LEU A 74 -3.91 -3.95 1.10
N ASP A 75 -4.60 -4.28 0.00
CA ASP A 75 -5.22 -3.29 -0.89
C ASP A 75 -6.34 -2.51 -0.18
N HIS A 76 -7.07 -3.17 0.72
CA HIS A 76 -8.06 -2.49 1.56
C HIS A 76 -7.39 -1.54 2.56
N ILE A 77 -6.31 -1.98 3.22
CA ILE A 77 -5.53 -1.15 4.14
C ILE A 77 -4.95 0.07 3.40
N GLU A 78 -4.44 -0.11 2.19
CA GLU A 78 -3.91 0.97 1.36
C GLU A 78 -4.98 2.01 1.04
N ARG A 79 -6.21 1.60 0.69
CA ARG A 79 -7.33 2.53 0.51
C ARG A 79 -7.70 3.29 1.78
N GLN A 80 -7.69 2.64 2.95
CA GLN A 80 -7.95 3.31 4.23
C GLN A 80 -6.87 4.33 4.58
N LEU A 81 -5.60 4.00 4.31
CA LEU A 81 -4.46 4.93 4.47
C LEU A 81 -4.64 6.16 3.59
N MET A 82 -5.06 5.94 2.34
CA MET A 82 -5.35 7.01 1.38
C MET A 82 -6.50 7.92 1.82
N MET A 83 -7.50 7.38 2.53
CA MET A 83 -8.62 8.15 3.11
C MET A 83 -8.28 8.79 4.47
N GLU A 84 -7.05 8.63 4.95
CA GLU A 84 -6.56 9.12 6.25
C GLU A 84 -7.20 8.44 7.48
N ASP A 85 -7.76 7.24 7.32
CA ASP A 85 -8.29 6.45 8.46
C ASP A 85 -7.15 5.66 9.15
N TYR A 86 -6.21 6.40 9.74
CA TYR A 86 -5.00 5.84 10.33
C TYR A 86 -5.29 4.89 11.50
N GLN A 87 -6.41 5.06 12.19
CA GLN A 87 -6.80 4.16 13.28
C GLN A 87 -7.18 2.77 12.74
N VAL A 88 -7.97 2.72 11.66
CA VAL A 88 -8.33 1.46 11.01
C VAL A 88 -7.09 0.79 10.41
N VAL A 89 -6.23 1.56 9.75
CA VAL A 89 -4.97 1.05 9.18
C VAL A 89 -4.08 0.44 10.27
N LEU A 90 -3.88 1.13 11.39
CA LEU A 90 -3.07 0.63 12.51
C LEU A 90 -3.61 -0.68 13.06
N GLN A 91 -4.92 -0.76 13.29
CA GLN A 91 -5.56 -1.97 13.82
C GLN A 91 -5.45 -3.14 12.85
N ALA A 92 -5.58 -2.90 11.54
CA ALA A 92 -5.48 -3.94 10.52
C ALA A 92 -4.04 -4.46 10.41
N LEU A 93 -3.05 -3.56 10.30
CA LEU A 93 -1.63 -3.97 10.21
C LEU A 93 -1.17 -4.76 11.44
N ASN A 94 -1.61 -4.40 12.65
CA ASN A 94 -1.26 -5.12 13.88
C ASN A 94 -1.80 -6.56 13.94
N ARG A 95 -2.76 -6.94 13.10
CA ARG A 95 -3.30 -8.30 13.02
C ARG A 95 -2.55 -9.19 12.03
N ILE A 96 -1.74 -8.58 11.16
CA ILE A 96 -1.02 -9.30 10.11
C ILE A 96 0.31 -9.81 10.68
N ALA A 97 0.51 -11.13 10.63
CA ALA A 97 1.81 -11.72 10.89
C ALA A 97 2.68 -11.65 9.63
N VAL A 98 3.48 -10.59 9.49
CA VAL A 98 4.33 -10.37 8.29
C VAL A 98 5.25 -11.56 7.96
N SER A 99 5.70 -12.31 8.99
CA SER A 99 6.50 -13.53 8.82
C SER A 99 5.78 -14.66 8.09
N GLU A 100 4.44 -14.62 8.02
CA GLU A 100 3.60 -15.60 7.33
C GLU A 100 3.31 -15.20 5.87
N ILE A 101 3.65 -13.98 5.45
CA ILE A 101 3.47 -13.52 4.07
C ILE A 101 4.60 -14.09 3.21
N ALA A 102 4.29 -15.13 2.43
CA ALA A 102 5.28 -15.76 1.55
C ALA A 102 5.64 -14.91 0.32
N ALA A 103 4.69 -14.17 -0.24
CA ALA A 103 4.88 -13.42 -1.48
C ALA A 103 5.67 -12.12 -1.22
N VAL A 104 6.86 -12.01 -1.83
CA VAL A 104 7.74 -10.83 -1.70
C VAL A 104 7.04 -9.51 -2.04
N PRO A 105 6.24 -9.38 -3.12
CA PRO A 105 5.51 -8.14 -3.39
C PRO A 105 4.52 -7.73 -2.29
N LEU A 106 3.88 -8.70 -1.63
CA LEU A 106 2.95 -8.42 -0.53
C LEU A 106 3.70 -8.04 0.76
N ARG A 107 4.90 -8.60 0.99
CA ARG A 107 5.78 -8.16 2.09
C ARG A 107 6.21 -6.70 1.88
N MET A 108 6.60 -6.32 0.66
CA MET A 108 6.95 -4.93 0.35
C MET A 108 5.76 -3.99 0.56
N GLN A 109 4.56 -4.36 0.09
CA GLN A 109 3.34 -3.57 0.33
C GLN A 109 3.06 -3.42 1.82
N TYR A 110 3.18 -4.49 2.61
CA TYR A 110 3.02 -4.43 4.07
C TYR A 110 4.01 -3.45 4.71
N TYR A 111 5.31 -3.56 4.41
CA TYR A 111 6.33 -2.69 5.00
C TYR A 111 6.16 -1.23 4.56
N TYR A 112 5.75 -0.99 3.31
CA TYR A 112 5.42 0.34 2.83
C TYR A 112 4.26 0.95 3.63
N LEU A 113 3.16 0.22 3.79
CA LEU A 113 1.98 0.68 4.53
C LEU A 113 2.31 0.93 6.00
N SER A 114 3.06 0.02 6.62
CA SER A 114 3.51 0.15 8.02
C SER A 114 4.44 1.35 8.22
N GLY A 115 5.49 1.47 7.40
CA GLY A 115 6.46 2.56 7.50
C GLY A 115 5.82 3.92 7.23
N LEU A 116 4.97 4.03 6.21
CA LEU A 116 4.27 5.27 5.89
C LEU A 116 3.28 5.66 7.00
N LEU A 117 2.50 4.71 7.53
CA LEU A 117 1.64 4.96 8.67
C LEU A 117 2.44 5.50 9.87
N LYS A 118 3.52 4.81 10.25
CA LYS A 118 4.39 5.23 11.36
C LYS A 118 4.96 6.64 11.13
N SER A 119 5.35 6.97 9.90
CA SER A 119 5.80 8.31 9.52
C SER A 119 4.72 9.37 9.73
N LEU A 120 3.46 9.06 9.39
CA LEU A 120 2.32 9.98 9.48
C LEU A 120 1.84 10.22 10.92
N ILE A 121 1.98 9.23 11.79
CA ILE A 121 1.54 9.30 13.20
C ILE A 121 2.68 9.64 14.18
N ASN A 122 3.84 10.07 13.68
CA ASN A 122 5.03 10.38 14.49
C ASN A 122 5.53 9.18 15.33
N GLY A 123 5.57 8.00 14.72
CA GLY A 123 6.20 6.81 15.30
C GLY A 123 7.71 6.98 15.50
N ALA A 124 8.32 6.01 16.19
CA ALA A 124 9.76 6.04 16.44
C ALA A 124 10.55 5.97 15.13
N VAL A 125 11.56 6.82 14.99
CA VAL A 125 12.42 6.90 13.80
C VAL A 125 13.04 5.54 13.47
N SER A 126 13.48 4.80 14.50
CA SER A 126 14.02 3.44 14.34
C SER A 126 13.05 2.49 13.66
N ASP A 127 11.76 2.58 14.00
CA ASP A 127 10.74 1.66 13.52
C ASP A 127 10.29 2.01 12.11
N VAL A 128 10.31 3.31 11.77
CA VAL A 128 10.09 3.81 10.41
C VAL A 128 11.23 3.37 9.50
N CYS A 129 12.48 3.65 9.90
CA CYS A 129 13.65 3.24 9.13
C CYS A 129 13.69 1.72 8.96
N PHE A 130 13.45 0.95 10.03
CA PHE A 130 13.42 -0.51 9.95
C PHE A 130 12.47 -1.01 8.87
N ASP A 131 11.22 -0.52 8.82
CA ASP A 131 10.26 -0.95 7.81
C ASP A 131 10.74 -0.61 6.38
N PHE A 132 11.33 0.57 6.18
CA PHE A 132 11.82 0.97 4.86
C PHE A 132 13.12 0.28 4.45
N ASP A 133 14.01 -0.04 5.40
CA ASP A 133 15.22 -0.82 5.17
C ASP A 133 14.87 -2.25 4.72
N GLN A 134 13.76 -2.83 5.20
CA GLN A 134 13.24 -4.10 4.67
C GLN A 134 12.93 -4.04 3.17
N ILE A 135 12.54 -2.88 2.65
CA ILE A 135 12.31 -2.69 1.22
C ILE A 135 13.65 -2.41 0.52
N LEU A 136 14.34 -1.35 0.94
CA LEU A 136 15.48 -0.78 0.22
C LEU A 136 16.73 -1.68 0.25
N ASP A 137 16.94 -2.44 1.33
CA ASP A 137 18.17 -3.21 1.55
C ASP A 137 17.96 -4.75 1.49
N ASP A 138 16.72 -5.25 1.53
CA ASP A 138 16.41 -6.68 1.47
C ASP A 138 15.52 -7.05 0.27
N LEU A 139 14.28 -6.54 0.21
CA LEU A 139 13.27 -7.05 -0.73
C LEU A 139 13.35 -6.47 -2.14
N ASP A 140 13.85 -5.24 -2.29
CA ASP A 140 13.98 -4.53 -3.56
C ASP A 140 15.40 -3.94 -3.71
N GLN A 141 16.43 -4.78 -3.56
CA GLN A 141 17.83 -4.32 -3.61
C GLN A 141 18.24 -3.66 -4.95
N THR A 142 17.54 -3.97 -6.04
CA THR A 142 17.77 -3.35 -7.35
C THR A 142 17.08 -2.00 -7.50
N HIS A 143 16.18 -1.63 -6.57
CA HIS A 143 15.45 -0.36 -6.54
C HIS A 143 14.56 -0.19 -7.78
N GLU A 144 13.98 -1.29 -8.26
CA GLU A 144 13.25 -1.35 -9.53
C GLU A 144 11.72 -1.28 -9.35
N THR A 145 11.22 -1.54 -8.13
CA THR A 145 9.78 -1.58 -7.89
C THR A 145 9.23 -0.22 -7.45
N VAL A 146 7.92 -0.04 -7.59
CA VAL A 146 7.19 1.13 -7.09
C VAL A 146 7.35 1.33 -5.57
N PHE A 147 7.73 0.30 -4.82
CA PHE A 147 7.89 0.39 -3.37
C PHE A 147 9.13 1.20 -2.96
N THR A 148 10.15 1.29 -3.81
CA THR A 148 11.33 2.13 -3.53
C THR A 148 10.99 3.63 -3.45
N PRO A 149 10.35 4.26 -4.45
CA PRO A 149 9.96 5.66 -4.33
C PRO A 149 8.88 5.88 -3.25
N LEU A 150 8.03 4.89 -2.96
CA LEU A 150 7.11 4.96 -1.83
C LEU A 150 7.82 4.94 -0.46
N ALA A 151 8.92 4.18 -0.33
CA ALA A 151 9.75 4.24 0.86
C ALA A 151 10.39 5.62 1.03
N TYR A 152 10.84 6.23 -0.07
CA TYR A 152 11.34 7.61 -0.05
C TYR A 152 10.26 8.63 0.34
N VAL A 153 8.99 8.43 -0.05
CA VAL A 153 7.87 9.26 0.45
C VAL A 153 7.81 9.22 1.97
N GLY A 154 7.78 8.03 2.57
CA GLY A 154 7.69 7.89 4.02
C GLY A 154 8.88 8.47 4.77
N LEU A 155 10.11 8.23 4.28
CA LEU A 155 11.32 8.84 4.84
C LEU A 155 11.29 10.37 4.72
N GLY A 156 10.86 10.91 3.58
CA GLY A 156 10.66 12.34 3.38
C GLY A 156 9.67 12.94 4.37
N VAL A 157 8.50 12.31 4.54
CA VAL A 157 7.47 12.73 5.51
C VAL A 157 8.02 12.71 6.94
N MET A 158 8.73 11.65 7.32
CA MET A 158 9.36 11.52 8.64
C MET A 158 10.37 12.65 8.88
N TYR A 159 11.31 12.87 7.96
CA TYR A 159 12.33 13.90 8.12
C TYR A 159 11.75 15.33 8.09
N SER A 160 10.70 15.58 7.31
CA SER A 160 9.97 16.86 7.35
C SER A 160 9.38 17.13 8.74
N ARG A 161 8.78 16.11 9.37
CA ARG A 161 8.20 16.22 10.72
C ARG A 161 9.25 16.43 11.79
N LEU A 162 10.45 15.89 11.59
CA LEU A 162 11.62 16.13 12.44
C LEU A 162 12.28 17.50 12.18
N SER A 163 11.79 18.29 11.22
CA SER A 163 12.42 19.54 10.78
C SER A 163 13.84 19.36 10.20
N GLU A 164 14.18 18.15 9.77
CA GLU A 164 15.45 17.80 9.10
C GLU A 164 15.33 18.07 7.59
N LEU A 165 15.19 19.35 7.24
CA LEU A 165 14.77 19.81 5.90
C LEU A 165 15.67 19.31 4.76
N ALA A 166 16.99 19.28 4.98
CA ALA A 166 17.94 18.80 3.96
C ALA A 166 17.73 17.31 3.63
N LYS A 167 17.39 16.49 4.63
CA LYS A 167 17.11 15.06 4.43
C LYS A 167 15.74 14.87 3.78
N ALA A 168 14.73 15.62 4.20
CA ALA A 168 13.42 15.62 3.56
C ALA A 168 13.54 15.96 2.07
N GLN A 169 14.28 17.02 1.73
CA GLN A 169 14.54 17.43 0.36
C GLN A 169 15.19 16.31 -0.46
N PHE A 170 16.24 15.67 0.07
CA PHE A 170 16.92 14.58 -0.61
C PHE A 170 15.96 13.45 -1.02
N TYR A 171 15.04 13.04 -0.15
CA TYR A 171 14.08 11.99 -0.47
C TYR A 171 13.00 12.47 -1.44
N PHE A 172 12.42 13.66 -1.22
CA PHE A 172 11.37 14.17 -2.10
C PHE A 172 11.87 14.50 -3.52
N GLU A 173 13.14 14.87 -3.70
CA GLU A 173 13.73 15.01 -5.04
C GLU A 173 13.71 13.68 -5.81
N LYS A 174 14.02 12.56 -5.13
CA LYS A 174 13.93 11.22 -5.74
C LYS A 174 12.49 10.84 -6.08
N VAL A 175 11.54 11.13 -5.18
CA VAL A 175 10.11 10.87 -5.43
C VAL A 175 9.61 11.68 -6.62
N HIS A 176 9.96 12.96 -6.69
CA HIS A 176 9.57 13.84 -7.79
C HIS A 176 10.08 13.30 -9.14
N GLN A 177 11.34 12.84 -9.20
CA GLN A 177 11.88 12.20 -10.40
C GLN A 177 11.09 10.94 -10.80
N ALA A 178 10.74 10.09 -9.83
CA ALA A 178 9.93 8.90 -10.07
C ALA A 178 8.52 9.24 -10.58
N VAL A 179 7.86 10.25 -9.97
CA VAL A 179 6.54 10.74 -10.42
C VAL A 179 6.60 11.22 -11.87
N LYS A 180 7.62 12.03 -12.21
CA LYS A 180 7.78 12.55 -13.57
C LYS A 180 7.98 11.42 -14.60
N GLN A 181 8.76 10.39 -14.25
CA GLN A 181 8.96 9.23 -15.13
C GLN A 181 7.66 8.43 -15.29
N ALA A 182 6.93 8.19 -14.21
CA ALA A 182 5.67 7.45 -14.24
C ALA A 182 4.60 8.14 -15.10
N LEU A 183 4.44 9.47 -14.96
CA LEU A 183 3.49 10.26 -15.76
C LEU A 183 3.83 10.25 -17.26
N VAL A 184 5.11 10.16 -17.63
CA VAL A 184 5.54 10.08 -19.04
C VAL A 184 5.28 8.69 -19.63
N ASN A 185 5.49 7.63 -18.84
CA ASN A 185 5.37 6.27 -19.31
C ASN A 185 3.91 5.81 -19.49
N GLY A 186 2.96 6.43 -18.78
CA GLY A 186 1.54 6.10 -18.89
C GLY A 186 1.19 4.69 -18.40
N ASP A 187 1.89 4.20 -17.37
CA ASP A 187 1.61 2.90 -16.78
C ASP A 187 0.50 3.01 -15.72
N ASP A 188 -0.68 2.51 -16.08
CA ASP A 188 -1.88 2.58 -15.26
C ASP A 188 -1.96 1.49 -14.18
N GLN A 189 -1.06 0.50 -14.15
CA GLN A 189 -1.20 -0.64 -13.22
C GLN A 189 -1.12 -0.24 -11.73
N ASP A 190 -0.40 0.84 -11.41
CA ASP A 190 -0.11 1.28 -10.03
C ASP A 190 -0.61 2.71 -9.74
N TYR A 191 -1.68 3.16 -10.42
CA TYR A 191 -2.18 4.55 -10.32
C TYR A 191 -2.43 5.03 -8.89
N LEU A 192 -2.83 4.14 -7.97
CA LEU A 192 -3.02 4.48 -6.55
C LEU A 192 -1.71 4.88 -5.87
N ARG A 193 -0.65 4.13 -6.12
CA ARG A 193 0.68 4.42 -5.56
C ARG A 193 1.26 5.67 -6.19
N LEU A 194 1.00 5.89 -7.47
CA LEU A 194 1.31 7.16 -8.13
C LEU A 194 0.57 8.34 -7.49
N LEU A 195 -0.73 8.21 -7.20
CA LEU A 195 -1.49 9.24 -6.47
C LEU A 195 -0.92 9.52 -5.07
N THR A 196 -0.44 8.50 -4.36
CA THR A 196 0.29 8.68 -3.08
C THR A 196 1.54 9.52 -3.28
N MET A 197 2.39 9.16 -4.25
CA MET A 197 3.62 9.89 -4.53
C MET A 197 3.35 11.34 -4.97
N ILE A 198 2.39 11.54 -5.87
CA ILE A 198 1.96 12.87 -6.33
C ILE A 198 1.52 13.73 -5.14
N PHE A 199 0.62 13.22 -4.30
CA PHE A 199 0.06 14.00 -3.19
C PHE A 199 1.13 14.43 -2.20
N TYR A 200 1.98 13.49 -1.73
CA TYR A 200 2.98 13.84 -0.72
C TYR A 200 4.09 14.72 -1.30
N THR A 201 4.41 14.59 -2.58
CA THR A 201 5.33 15.53 -3.25
C THR A 201 4.69 16.92 -3.35
N ALA A 202 3.41 17.01 -3.75
CA ALA A 202 2.69 18.27 -3.81
C ALA A 202 2.58 18.95 -2.43
N GLU A 203 2.29 18.17 -1.39
CA GLU A 203 2.24 18.65 0.00
C GLU A 203 3.60 19.17 0.43
N TYR A 204 4.68 18.44 0.13
CA TYR A 204 6.04 18.88 0.44
C TYR A 204 6.40 20.19 -0.25
N GLU A 205 6.15 20.34 -1.56
CA GLU A 205 6.44 21.59 -2.27
C GLU A 205 5.60 22.77 -1.74
N ALA A 206 4.34 22.52 -1.33
CA ALA A 206 3.53 23.54 -0.67
C ALA A 206 4.14 24.00 0.67
N THR A 207 4.75 23.10 1.45
CA THR A 207 5.46 23.49 2.70
C THR A 207 6.69 24.36 2.44
N ARG A 208 7.23 24.33 1.21
CA ARG A 208 8.35 25.17 0.76
C ARG A 208 7.87 26.43 0.03
N GLU A 209 6.57 26.69 0.04
CA GLU A 209 5.92 27.78 -0.69
C GLU A 209 6.09 27.72 -2.22
N ASP A 210 6.54 26.59 -2.78
CA ASP A 210 6.51 26.34 -4.22
C ASP A 210 5.12 25.87 -4.65
N PHE A 211 4.19 26.81 -4.62
CA PHE A 211 2.80 26.57 -5.00
C PHE A 211 2.63 26.29 -6.49
N THR A 212 3.57 26.71 -7.34
CA THR A 212 3.51 26.43 -8.78
C THR A 212 3.68 24.94 -9.01
N THR A 213 4.75 24.36 -8.47
CA THR A 213 5.01 22.92 -8.56
C THR A 213 3.94 22.12 -7.84
N SER A 214 3.55 22.53 -6.63
CA SER A 214 2.50 21.87 -5.86
C SER A 214 1.17 21.81 -6.63
N ASN A 215 0.70 22.94 -7.19
CA ASN A 215 -0.55 22.98 -7.93
C ASN A 215 -0.47 22.20 -9.26
N GLY A 216 0.70 22.16 -9.91
CA GLY A 216 0.95 21.30 -11.06
C GLY A 216 0.70 19.83 -10.73
N LEU A 217 1.35 19.33 -9.69
CA LEU A 217 1.17 17.96 -9.19
C LEU A 217 -0.26 17.67 -8.75
N ILE A 218 -0.94 18.62 -8.10
CA ILE A 218 -2.35 18.46 -7.73
C ILE A 218 -3.23 18.29 -8.97
N ASN A 219 -2.98 19.06 -10.02
CA ASN A 219 -3.73 18.94 -11.27
C ASN A 219 -3.46 17.60 -11.96
N ASP A 220 -2.20 17.14 -11.97
CA ASP A 220 -1.84 15.80 -12.48
C ASP A 220 -2.59 14.70 -11.72
N GLY A 221 -2.64 14.80 -10.38
CA GLY A 221 -3.38 13.86 -9.53
C GLY A 221 -4.89 13.90 -9.75
N VAL A 222 -5.47 15.09 -10.00
CA VAL A 222 -6.90 15.23 -10.31
C VAL A 222 -7.22 14.63 -11.69
N SER A 223 -6.37 14.85 -12.69
CA SER A 223 -6.50 14.24 -14.02
C SER A 223 -6.44 12.71 -13.93
N LEU A 224 -5.45 12.17 -13.22
CA LEU A 224 -5.32 10.73 -12.99
C LEU A 224 -6.54 10.15 -12.26
N CYS A 225 -7.07 10.84 -11.25
CA CYS A 225 -8.32 10.44 -10.59
C CYS A 225 -9.51 10.43 -11.56
N SER A 226 -9.59 11.41 -12.47
CA SER A 226 -10.65 11.49 -13.46
C SER A 226 -10.58 10.35 -14.47
N GLU A 227 -9.39 10.05 -14.98
CA GLU A 227 -9.13 8.98 -15.97
C GLU A 227 -9.41 7.59 -15.38
N GLN A 228 -8.97 7.36 -14.14
CA GLN A 228 -9.14 6.07 -13.44
C GLN A 228 -10.45 5.97 -12.64
N HIS A 229 -11.32 6.97 -12.71
CA HIS A 229 -12.59 7.06 -11.97
C HIS A 229 -12.45 6.89 -10.44
N VAL A 230 -11.40 7.47 -9.86
CA VAL A 230 -11.07 7.40 -8.43
C VAL A 230 -11.60 8.62 -7.69
N THR A 231 -12.71 8.47 -7.00
CA THR A 231 -13.33 9.59 -6.27
C THR A 231 -12.77 9.79 -4.87
N TYR A 232 -12.30 8.74 -4.20
CA TYR A 232 -11.97 8.77 -2.77
C TYR A 232 -10.69 9.53 -2.42
N TYR A 233 -9.84 9.79 -3.42
CA TYR A 233 -8.59 10.53 -3.25
C TYR A 233 -8.74 12.04 -3.50
N LEU A 234 -9.73 12.43 -4.31
CA LEU A 234 -10.06 13.83 -4.64
C LEU A 234 -10.25 14.75 -3.42
N PRO A 235 -10.84 14.32 -2.28
CA PRO A 235 -10.97 15.19 -1.11
C PRO A 235 -9.63 15.77 -0.65
N ARG A 236 -8.56 14.96 -0.64
CA ARG A 236 -7.23 15.37 -0.18
C ARG A 236 -6.56 16.33 -1.15
N LEU A 237 -6.62 16.01 -2.44
CA LEU A 237 -6.09 16.86 -3.51
C LEU A 237 -6.77 18.24 -3.51
N LYS A 238 -8.11 18.27 -3.43
CA LYS A 238 -8.87 19.53 -3.40
C LYS A 238 -8.66 20.31 -2.11
N TYR A 239 -8.53 19.62 -0.98
CA TYR A 239 -8.17 20.28 0.29
C TYR A 239 -6.81 20.99 0.18
N LEU A 240 -5.79 20.32 -0.38
CA LEU A 240 -4.47 20.92 -0.57
C LEU A 240 -4.52 22.10 -1.56
N ALA A 241 -5.27 21.98 -2.66
CA ALA A 241 -5.50 23.11 -3.59
C ALA A 241 -6.15 24.31 -2.88
N THR A 242 -7.15 24.06 -2.03
CA THR A 242 -7.81 25.10 -1.24
C THR A 242 -6.83 25.79 -0.30
N ALA A 243 -5.99 25.01 0.41
CA ALA A 243 -4.97 25.54 1.31
C ALA A 243 -3.95 26.40 0.55
N ASN A 244 -3.45 25.91 -0.60
CA ASN A 244 -2.54 26.66 -1.46
C ASN A 244 -3.15 27.97 -1.98
N ALA A 245 -4.43 27.94 -2.38
CA ALA A 245 -5.13 29.13 -2.88
C ALA A 245 -5.30 30.21 -1.80
N ILE A 246 -5.58 29.80 -0.55
CA ILE A 246 -5.66 30.71 0.59
C ILE A 246 -4.29 31.34 0.89
N GLN A 247 -3.20 30.56 0.91
CA GLN A 247 -1.86 31.09 1.18
C GLN A 247 -1.40 32.08 0.11
N GLN A 248 -1.73 31.81 -1.16
CA GLN A 248 -1.43 32.70 -2.28
C GLN A 248 -2.36 33.93 -2.37
N CYS A 249 -3.32 34.08 -1.45
CA CYS A 249 -4.32 35.15 -1.48
C CYS A 249 -5.08 35.22 -2.83
N GLN A 250 -5.42 34.05 -3.39
CA GLN A 250 -6.20 33.96 -4.63
C GLN A 250 -7.59 34.59 -4.47
N PRO A 251 -8.28 34.94 -5.57
CA PRO A 251 -9.61 35.54 -5.51
C PRO A 251 -10.60 34.71 -4.67
N ASP A 252 -11.42 35.41 -3.89
CA ASP A 252 -12.40 34.81 -2.98
C ASP A 252 -13.31 33.79 -3.68
N GLU A 253 -13.76 34.10 -4.90
CA GLU A 253 -14.60 33.22 -5.70
C GLU A 253 -13.93 31.86 -5.95
N GLN A 254 -12.64 31.87 -6.31
CA GLN A 254 -11.87 30.65 -6.55
C GLN A 254 -11.68 29.84 -5.26
N ILE A 255 -11.41 30.50 -4.13
CA ILE A 255 -11.28 29.84 -2.83
C ILE A 255 -12.62 29.19 -2.42
N GLN A 256 -13.74 29.89 -2.59
CA GLN A 256 -15.06 29.35 -2.28
C GLN A 256 -15.44 28.16 -3.18
N GLN A 257 -15.08 28.23 -4.46
CA GLN A 257 -15.26 27.11 -5.38
C GLN A 257 -14.47 25.88 -4.93
N LEU A 258 -13.16 26.03 -4.69
CA LEU A 258 -12.30 24.92 -4.26
C LEU A 258 -12.77 24.31 -2.94
N LEU A 259 -13.17 25.14 -1.98
CA LEU A 259 -13.71 24.68 -0.70
C LEU A 259 -15.02 23.87 -0.90
N SER A 260 -15.89 24.33 -1.80
CA SER A 260 -17.13 23.62 -2.13
C SER A 260 -16.85 22.26 -2.76
N GLU A 261 -15.88 22.18 -3.67
CA GLU A 261 -15.42 20.92 -4.26
C GLU A 261 -14.83 19.98 -3.20
N THR A 262 -13.97 20.48 -2.30
CA THR A 262 -13.41 19.69 -1.19
C THR A 262 -14.51 19.06 -0.35
N VAL A 263 -15.50 19.85 0.08
CA VAL A 263 -16.60 19.35 0.92
C VAL A 263 -17.49 18.37 0.16
N ALA A 264 -17.78 18.64 -1.12
CA ALA A 264 -18.58 17.74 -1.95
C ALA A 264 -17.93 16.37 -2.11
N PHE A 265 -16.64 16.32 -2.49
CA PHE A 265 -15.92 15.05 -2.61
C PHE A 265 -15.76 14.37 -1.25
N ALA A 266 -15.50 15.11 -0.17
CA ALA A 266 -15.38 14.51 1.16
C ALA A 266 -16.67 13.79 1.56
N ARG A 267 -17.83 14.42 1.36
CA ARG A 267 -19.15 13.84 1.68
C ARG A 267 -19.50 12.62 0.85
N ILE A 268 -19.27 12.66 -0.47
CA ILE A 268 -19.55 11.53 -1.37
C ILE A 268 -18.75 10.29 -0.96
N ASN A 269 -17.52 10.49 -0.48
CA ASN A 269 -16.64 9.38 -0.08
C ASN A 269 -16.67 9.10 1.43
N HIS A 270 -17.60 9.71 2.18
CA HIS A 270 -17.70 9.59 3.63
C HIS A 270 -16.38 9.90 4.38
N ASN A 271 -15.55 10.80 3.85
CA ASN A 271 -14.26 11.16 4.43
C ASN A 271 -14.44 12.26 5.51
N GLN A 272 -14.77 11.81 6.72
CA GLN A 272 -14.99 12.69 7.88
C GLN A 272 -13.73 13.49 8.26
N VAL A 273 -12.54 12.92 8.04
CA VAL A 273 -11.27 13.58 8.37
C VAL A 273 -11.10 14.86 7.56
N VAL A 274 -11.32 14.78 6.24
CA VAL A 274 -11.23 15.94 5.35
C VAL A 274 -12.37 16.92 5.59
N GLU A 275 -13.59 16.47 5.92
CA GLU A 275 -14.68 17.39 6.29
C GLU A 275 -14.32 18.27 7.50
N VAL A 276 -13.73 17.67 8.54
CA VAL A 276 -13.28 18.41 9.74
C VAL A 276 -12.15 19.38 9.39
N LYS A 277 -11.16 18.94 8.61
CA LYS A 277 -10.07 19.81 8.14
C LYS A 277 -10.58 20.99 7.31
N ALA A 278 -11.49 20.76 6.37
CA ALA A 278 -12.08 21.78 5.53
C ALA A 278 -12.88 22.81 6.36
N ALA A 279 -13.66 22.36 7.35
CA ALA A 279 -14.39 23.25 8.25
C ALA A 279 -13.46 24.14 9.08
N ALA A 280 -12.34 23.58 9.57
CA ALA A 280 -11.32 24.34 10.29
C ALA A 280 -10.63 25.37 9.38
N LEU A 281 -10.28 24.98 8.15
CA LEU A 281 -9.67 25.85 7.14
C LEU A 281 -10.60 27.02 6.78
N GLN A 282 -11.88 26.74 6.53
CA GLN A 282 -12.89 27.77 6.23
C GLN A 282 -13.02 28.78 7.37
N ARG A 283 -13.07 28.32 8.63
CA ARG A 283 -13.15 29.23 9.79
C ARG A 283 -11.96 30.16 9.87
N ARG A 284 -10.73 29.64 9.69
CA ARG A 284 -9.50 30.45 9.71
C ARG A 284 -9.50 31.50 8.60
N TYR A 285 -9.88 31.10 7.39
CA TYR A 285 -9.99 32.01 6.25
C TYR A 285 -11.00 33.14 6.51
N LEU A 286 -12.19 32.83 7.03
CA LEU A 286 -13.20 33.84 7.37
C LEU A 286 -12.77 34.77 8.52
N GLN A 287 -11.97 34.27 9.48
CA GLN A 287 -11.42 35.10 10.56
C GLN A 287 -10.35 36.06 10.06
N ALA A 288 -9.42 35.59 9.23
CA ALA A 288 -8.38 36.43 8.63
C ALA A 288 -9.00 37.61 7.85
N ARG A 289 -10.11 37.36 7.15
CA ARG A 289 -10.88 38.39 6.43
C ARG A 289 -11.56 39.43 7.30
N LYS A 290 -11.91 39.11 8.55
CA LYS A 290 -12.50 40.12 9.46
C LYS A 290 -11.46 41.10 10.00
N HIS A 291 -10.18 40.78 9.86
CA HIS A 291 -9.04 41.55 10.36
C HIS A 291 -8.19 42.18 9.26
N ALA A 292 -8.50 41.92 7.99
CA ALA A 292 -7.90 42.55 6.80
C ALA A 292 -8.77 43.72 6.33
#